data_AF-A0A285VF81-F1
#
_entry.id   AF-A0A285VF81-F1
#
_cell.length_a   1.000
_cell.length_b   1.000
_cell.length_c   1.000
_cell.angle_alpha   90.00
_cell.angle_beta   90.00
_cell.angle_gamma   90.00
#
_symmetry.space_group_name_H-M   'P 1'
#
loop_
_entity.id
_entity.type
_entity.pdbx_description
1 polymer ?
#
loop_
_entity_poly.entity_id
_entity_poly.type
_entity_poly.pdbx_seq_one_letter_code
_entity_poly.pdbx_strand_id
1 'polypeptide(L)'
;MSSSRSCGCAWTGAAGKVRKAHATELMADLAKIYARTKAADKELKALVAETGSSLMDLHGIGPSGAARLLVEVGDITRFPDRNHFASWTGTAPIDASSGEQVRHRLSRGGNRQINRVLHTMAIVQLRTRSTEGRAYYDRKKAAGKTSMEALRCLKRRLSGLVYKAMLDDLAGHTATGPGGHLGDDSDSSVTGSQPDAGSSDKPLPGPATTKPTTTLPAAS
;
A
#
# COMPACT_ATOMS: atom_id res chain seq x y z
N MET A 1 0.10 -8.62 72.91
CA MET A 1 -0.64 -7.42 72.45
C MET A 1 -0.28 -7.14 70.99
N SER A 2 -1.20 -7.42 70.08
CA SER A 2 -1.03 -7.19 68.63
C SER A 2 -1.58 -5.82 68.26
N SER A 3 -0.74 -4.94 67.72
CA SER A 3 -1.15 -3.65 67.16
C SER A 3 -1.29 -3.78 65.64
N SER A 4 -2.52 -4.05 65.20
CA SER A 4 -2.95 -3.94 63.81
C SER A 4 -3.04 -2.45 63.44
N ARG A 5 -2.05 -1.93 62.71
CA ARG A 5 -2.16 -0.63 62.04
C ARG A 5 -2.96 -0.80 60.76
N SER A 6 -4.20 -0.30 60.77
CA SER A 6 -5.09 -0.23 59.63
C SER A 6 -4.51 0.71 58.55
N CYS A 7 -4.01 0.11 57.47
CA CYS A 7 -3.62 0.82 56.26
C CYS A 7 -4.88 1.15 55.42
N GLY A 8 -5.76 2.02 55.93
CA GLY A 8 -7.07 2.34 55.32
C GLY A 8 -7.19 3.74 54.69
N CYS A 9 -6.27 4.67 54.99
CA CYS A 9 -6.51 6.10 54.75
C CYS A 9 -5.94 6.68 53.44
N ALA A 10 -5.22 5.91 52.62
CA ALA A 10 -4.50 6.45 51.46
C ALA A 10 -5.41 6.97 50.33
N TRP A 11 -6.69 6.56 50.29
CA TRP A 11 -7.64 6.87 49.22
C TRP A 11 -8.72 7.89 49.59
N THR A 12 -8.94 8.16 50.88
CA THR A 12 -10.02 9.02 51.38
C THR A 12 -9.56 10.45 51.73
N GLY A 13 -8.26 10.68 51.83
CA GLY A 13 -7.67 12.01 52.06
C GLY A 13 -7.85 12.98 50.87
N ALA A 14 -7.57 14.28 51.09
CA ALA A 14 -7.73 15.32 50.08
C ALA A 14 -7.01 15.00 48.75
N ALA A 15 -5.79 14.48 48.81
CA ALA A 15 -5.04 14.04 47.62
C ALA A 15 -5.72 12.85 46.90
N GLY A 16 -6.36 11.94 47.64
CA GLY A 16 -7.13 10.84 47.05
C GLY A 16 -8.37 11.32 46.31
N LYS A 17 -9.07 12.32 46.85
CA LYS A 17 -10.22 12.97 46.20
C LYS A 17 -9.82 13.67 44.90
N VAL A 18 -8.70 14.42 44.91
CA VAL A 18 -8.18 15.10 43.72
C VAL A 18 -7.76 14.10 42.64
N ARG A 19 -7.02 13.04 43.00
CA ARG A 19 -6.67 11.97 42.04
C ARG A 19 -7.91 11.32 41.42
N LYS A 20 -8.95 11.07 42.21
CA LYS A 20 -10.22 10.50 41.73
C LYS A 20 -10.94 11.46 40.78
N ALA A 21 -10.97 12.75 41.09
CA ALA A 21 -11.57 13.77 40.22
C ALA A 21 -10.86 13.81 38.85
N HIS A 22 -9.52 13.91 38.82
CA HIS A 22 -8.76 13.89 37.57
C HIS A 22 -8.90 12.58 36.80
N ALA A 23 -8.92 11.43 37.48
CA ALA A 23 -9.17 10.16 36.81
C ALA A 23 -10.56 10.13 36.16
N THR A 24 -11.57 10.71 36.82
CA THR A 24 -12.93 10.78 36.28
C THR A 24 -13.01 11.69 35.05
N GLU A 25 -12.32 12.84 35.09
CA GLU A 25 -12.20 13.76 33.96
C GLU A 25 -11.52 13.09 32.75
N LEU A 26 -10.37 12.45 32.95
CA LEU A 26 -9.67 11.73 31.88
C LEU A 26 -10.52 10.60 31.29
N MET A 27 -11.29 9.90 32.11
CA MET A 27 -12.21 8.87 31.64
C MET A 27 -13.35 9.45 30.80
N ALA A 28 -13.88 10.61 31.18
CA ALA A 28 -14.90 11.32 30.39
C ALA A 28 -14.34 11.77 29.03
N ASP A 29 -13.12 12.29 29.00
CA ASP A 29 -12.43 12.68 27.77
C ASP A 29 -12.17 11.49 26.86
N LEU A 30 -11.70 10.37 27.40
CA LEU A 30 -11.52 9.13 26.64
C LEU A 30 -12.83 8.64 26.04
N ALA A 31 -13.94 8.67 26.80
CA ALA A 31 -15.25 8.30 26.29
C ALA A 31 -15.68 9.19 25.12
N LYS A 32 -15.46 10.50 25.22
CA LYS A 32 -15.76 11.47 24.17
C LYS A 32 -14.93 11.24 22.91
N ILE A 33 -13.62 11.04 23.07
CA ILE A 33 -12.71 10.75 21.93
C ILE A 33 -13.11 9.44 21.27
N TYR A 34 -13.40 8.40 22.05
CA TYR A 34 -13.83 7.11 21.52
C TYR A 34 -15.13 7.22 20.70
N ALA A 35 -16.12 7.98 21.19
CA ALA A 35 -17.35 8.23 20.46
C ALA A 35 -17.10 8.96 19.13
N ARG A 36 -16.21 9.97 19.12
CA ARG A 36 -15.82 10.70 17.90
C ARG A 36 -15.11 9.80 16.89
N THR A 37 -14.17 8.97 17.33
CA THR A 37 -13.49 8.00 16.46
C THR A 37 -14.47 7.02 15.85
N LYS A 38 -15.42 6.49 16.64
CA LYS A 38 -16.46 5.58 16.15
C LYS A 38 -17.38 6.23 15.12
N ALA A 39 -17.76 7.50 15.34
CA ALA A 39 -18.55 8.25 14.37
C ALA A 39 -17.78 8.47 13.06
N ALA A 40 -16.51 8.90 13.15
CA ALA A 40 -15.65 9.09 11.98
C ALA A 40 -15.39 7.78 11.22
N ASP A 41 -15.16 6.66 11.91
CA ASP A 41 -14.98 5.35 11.27
C ASP A 41 -16.25 4.91 10.52
N LYS A 42 -17.44 5.23 11.05
CA LYS A 42 -18.72 4.94 10.40
C LYS A 42 -18.90 5.76 9.12
N GLU A 43 -18.63 7.05 9.19
CA GLU A 43 -18.67 7.95 8.03
C GLU A 43 -17.67 7.51 6.96
N LEU A 44 -16.44 7.23 7.37
CA LEU A 44 -15.39 6.77 6.47
C LEU A 44 -15.74 5.44 5.80
N LYS A 45 -16.39 4.52 6.52
CA LYS A 45 -16.90 3.27 5.94
C LYS A 45 -17.94 3.54 4.84
N ALA A 46 -18.85 4.48 5.05
CA ALA A 46 -19.86 4.83 4.04
C ALA A 46 -19.18 5.43 2.80
N LEU A 47 -18.29 6.40 2.99
CA LEU A 47 -17.55 7.03 1.90
C LEU A 47 -16.70 6.03 1.09
N VAL A 48 -16.00 5.11 1.76
CA VAL A 48 -15.24 4.07 1.05
C VAL A 48 -16.16 3.13 0.29
N ALA A 49 -17.33 2.76 0.84
CA ALA A 49 -18.29 1.92 0.13
C ALA A 49 -18.84 2.61 -1.13
N GLU A 50 -19.06 3.92 -1.09
CA GLU A 50 -19.50 4.72 -2.24
C GLU A 50 -18.46 4.75 -3.38
N THR A 51 -17.17 4.58 -3.07
CA THR A 51 -16.13 4.47 -4.11
C THR A 51 -16.17 3.14 -4.89
N GLY A 52 -16.99 2.18 -4.49
CA GLY A 52 -17.06 0.87 -5.12
C GLY A 52 -15.80 0.00 -4.93
N SER A 53 -14.89 0.38 -4.05
CA SER A 53 -13.63 -0.35 -3.87
C SER A 53 -13.79 -1.65 -3.08
N SER A 54 -13.19 -2.73 -3.59
CA SER A 54 -13.14 -4.05 -2.94
C SER A 54 -12.07 -4.15 -1.83
N LEU A 55 -11.36 -3.06 -1.52
CA LEU A 55 -10.26 -3.07 -0.54
C LEU A 55 -10.70 -3.48 0.86
N MET A 56 -11.96 -3.21 1.24
CA MET A 56 -12.52 -3.60 2.52
C MET A 56 -12.87 -5.09 2.62
N ASP A 57 -12.94 -5.81 1.50
CA ASP A 57 -13.18 -7.26 1.48
C ASP A 57 -11.91 -8.05 1.83
N LEU A 58 -10.74 -7.41 1.70
CA LEU A 58 -9.47 -8.00 2.08
C LEU A 58 -9.38 -8.14 3.61
N HIS A 59 -9.17 -9.36 4.08
CA HIS A 59 -9.09 -9.63 5.51
C HIS A 59 -7.98 -8.81 6.20
N GLY A 60 -8.37 -8.04 7.21
CA GLY A 60 -7.46 -7.21 8.01
C GLY A 60 -7.30 -5.78 7.52
N ILE A 61 -8.04 -5.35 6.49
CA ILE A 61 -8.21 -3.94 6.13
C ILE A 61 -9.52 -3.43 6.71
N GLY A 62 -9.46 -2.30 7.40
CA GLY A 62 -10.63 -1.55 7.87
C GLY A 62 -10.84 -0.25 7.07
N PRO A 63 -11.90 0.52 7.36
CA PRO A 63 -12.25 1.74 6.62
C PRO A 63 -11.09 2.74 6.53
N SER A 64 -10.39 2.97 7.64
CA SER A 64 -9.24 3.87 7.69
C SER A 64 -8.05 3.39 6.86
N GLY A 65 -7.81 2.09 6.81
CA GLY A 65 -6.75 1.49 5.98
C GLY A 65 -7.09 1.57 4.49
N ALA A 66 -8.33 1.26 4.13
CA ALA A 66 -8.83 1.34 2.76
C ALA A 66 -8.81 2.77 2.23
N ALA A 67 -9.36 3.73 2.99
CA ALA A 67 -9.32 5.14 2.63
C ALA A 67 -7.88 5.65 2.47
N ARG A 68 -6.96 5.26 3.36
CA ARG A 68 -5.55 5.64 3.25
C ARG A 68 -4.90 5.09 1.99
N LEU A 69 -5.23 3.85 1.61
CA LEU A 69 -4.79 3.25 0.35
C LEU A 69 -5.33 4.05 -0.84
N LEU A 70 -6.63 4.34 -0.87
CA LEU A 70 -7.23 5.11 -1.97
C LEU A 70 -6.62 6.51 -2.11
N VAL A 71 -6.34 7.21 -1.01
CA VAL A 71 -5.77 8.57 -1.04
C VAL A 71 -4.28 8.58 -1.44
N GLU A 72 -3.46 7.72 -0.82
CA GLU A 72 -2.01 7.72 -1.05
C GLU A 72 -1.63 7.00 -2.35
N VAL A 73 -2.44 6.02 -2.76
CA VAL A 73 -2.32 5.44 -4.08
C VAL A 73 -2.93 6.43 -5.06
N GLY A 74 -4.21 6.77 -5.01
CA GLY A 74 -4.85 7.48 -6.12
C GLY A 74 -4.88 6.55 -7.33
N ASP A 75 -4.24 6.95 -8.43
CA ASP A 75 -4.21 6.14 -9.66
C ASP A 75 -3.21 4.96 -9.55
N ILE A 76 -3.74 3.73 -9.59
CA ILE A 76 -2.96 2.49 -9.54
C ILE A 76 -2.11 2.27 -10.81
N THR A 77 -2.52 2.82 -11.96
CA THR A 77 -1.84 2.60 -13.26
C THR A 77 -0.48 3.27 -13.34
N ARG A 78 -0.18 4.23 -12.46
CA ARG A 78 1.17 4.82 -12.34
C ARG A 78 2.25 3.80 -11.98
N PHE A 79 1.86 2.63 -11.48
CA PHE A 79 2.77 1.53 -11.17
C PHE A 79 2.72 0.48 -12.30
N PRO A 80 3.83 0.32 -13.06
CA PRO A 80 3.86 -0.61 -14.18
C PRO A 80 3.63 -2.07 -13.79
N ASP A 81 4.06 -2.46 -12.59
CA ASP A 81 3.86 -3.81 -12.08
C ASP A 81 3.76 -3.89 -10.54
N ARG A 82 3.42 -5.09 -10.07
CA ARG A 82 3.33 -5.44 -8.64
C ARG A 82 4.66 -5.30 -7.87
N ASN A 83 5.80 -5.29 -8.54
CA ASN A 83 7.13 -5.15 -7.92
C ASN A 83 7.46 -3.68 -7.69
N HIS A 84 7.10 -2.79 -8.62
CA HIS A 84 7.17 -1.34 -8.47
C HIS A 84 6.29 -0.89 -7.33
N PHE A 85 5.06 -1.41 -7.24
CA PHE A 85 4.19 -1.15 -6.09
C PHE A 85 4.81 -1.65 -4.77
N ALA A 86 5.40 -2.86 -4.77
CA ALA A 86 6.05 -3.38 -3.57
C ALA A 86 7.28 -2.56 -3.16
N SER A 87 8.05 -2.05 -4.12
CA SER A 87 9.18 -1.16 -3.87
C SER A 87 8.71 0.16 -3.26
N TRP A 88 7.69 0.79 -3.87
CA TRP A 88 7.10 2.03 -3.38
C TRP A 88 6.48 1.89 -1.98
N THR A 89 5.82 0.77 -1.68
CA THR A 89 5.29 0.49 -0.33
C THR A 89 6.39 0.10 0.68
N GLY A 90 7.63 -0.11 0.24
CA GLY A 90 8.73 -0.58 1.08
C GLY A 90 8.56 -2.03 1.56
N THR A 91 7.85 -2.86 0.79
CA THR A 91 7.66 -4.29 1.03
C THR A 91 8.46 -5.18 0.09
N ALA A 92 9.09 -4.62 -0.93
CA ALA A 92 10.05 -5.33 -1.77
C ALA A 92 11.17 -5.94 -0.91
N PRO A 93 11.58 -7.20 -1.17
CA PRO A 93 12.80 -7.74 -0.59
C PRO A 93 13.97 -6.85 -1.00
N ILE A 94 14.73 -6.34 -0.03
CA ILE A 94 16.05 -5.76 -0.31
C ILE A 94 17.07 -6.81 0.06
N ASP A 95 17.81 -7.27 -0.93
CA ASP A 95 18.98 -8.11 -0.72
C ASP A 95 20.05 -7.31 0.02
N ALA A 96 20.49 -7.83 1.16
CA ALA A 96 21.64 -7.31 1.90
C ALA A 96 22.62 -8.46 2.18
N SER A 97 22.97 -9.20 1.14
CA SER A 97 23.96 -10.27 1.18
C SER A 97 25.38 -9.71 1.05
N SER A 98 26.23 -10.04 2.01
CA SER A 98 27.69 -10.06 1.87
C SER A 98 28.12 -11.52 1.99
N GLY A 99 28.65 -12.10 0.92
CA GLY A 99 29.32 -13.42 0.90
C GLY A 99 28.42 -14.63 1.14
N GLU A 100 28.10 -14.93 2.40
CA GLU A 100 27.62 -16.27 2.83
C GLU A 100 26.21 -16.25 3.47
N GLN A 101 25.65 -15.06 3.77
CA GLN A 101 24.31 -14.95 4.38
C GLN A 101 23.39 -14.02 3.59
N VAL A 102 22.29 -14.57 3.06
CA VAL A 102 21.21 -13.80 2.43
C VAL A 102 20.35 -13.14 3.52
N ARG A 103 20.87 -12.10 4.16
CA ARG A 103 20.08 -11.24 5.05
C ARG A 103 19.32 -10.22 4.22
N HIS A 104 18.04 -10.06 4.48
CA HIS A 104 17.24 -9.01 3.84
C HIS A 104 17.12 -7.81 4.78
N ARG A 105 17.68 -6.66 4.39
CA ARG A 105 17.54 -5.41 5.17
C ARG A 105 16.14 -4.84 5.01
N LEU A 106 15.69 -4.11 6.03
CA LEU A 106 14.46 -3.33 5.94
C LEU A 106 14.67 -2.17 4.98
N SER A 107 13.81 -2.04 3.97
CA SER A 107 13.81 -0.83 3.15
C SER A 107 13.55 0.41 4.00
N ARG A 108 14.55 1.31 4.01
CA ARG A 108 14.38 2.65 4.57
C ARG A 108 13.58 3.57 3.64
N GLY A 109 13.52 3.23 2.36
CA GLY A 109 12.69 3.89 1.34
C GLY A 109 11.30 3.29 1.23
N GLY A 110 10.34 4.12 0.81
CA GLY A 110 8.95 3.74 0.57
C GLY A 110 7.94 4.43 1.48
N ASN A 111 6.68 4.46 1.05
CA ASN A 111 5.59 5.14 1.75
C ASN A 111 5.30 4.45 3.10
N ARG A 112 5.68 5.13 4.19
CA ARG A 112 5.55 4.62 5.57
C ARG A 112 4.12 4.44 6.02
N GLN A 113 3.22 5.24 5.46
CA GLN A 113 1.81 5.20 5.82
C GLN A 113 1.18 3.92 5.27
N ILE A 114 1.41 3.62 3.99
CA ILE A 114 0.95 2.37 3.38
C ILE A 114 1.65 1.16 3.99
N ASN A 115 2.94 1.26 4.30
CA ASN A 115 3.65 0.19 4.99
C ASN A 115 3.05 -0.13 6.36
N ARG A 116 2.58 0.89 7.09
CA ARG A 116 1.86 0.73 8.36
C ARG A 116 0.52 0.05 8.16
N VAL A 117 -0.25 0.42 7.13
CA VAL A 117 -1.52 -0.26 6.78
C VAL A 117 -1.27 -1.75 6.50
N LEU A 118 -0.29 -2.08 5.66
CA LEU A 118 0.08 -3.46 5.35
C LEU A 118 0.59 -4.22 6.58
N HIS A 119 1.28 -3.54 7.50
CA HIS A 119 1.69 -4.15 8.76
C HIS A 119 0.49 -4.46 9.66
N THR A 120 -0.43 -3.52 9.85
CA THR A 120 -1.66 -3.75 10.62
C THR A 120 -2.46 -4.91 10.03
N MET A 121 -2.64 -4.93 8.71
CA MET A 121 -3.31 -6.02 7.99
C MET A 121 -2.64 -7.38 8.26
N ALA A 122 -1.31 -7.45 8.22
CA ALA A 122 -0.57 -8.65 8.55
C ALA A 122 -0.80 -9.10 10.01
N ILE A 123 -0.74 -8.18 10.98
CA ILE A 123 -0.97 -8.51 12.39
C ILE A 123 -2.39 -9.01 12.63
N VAL A 124 -3.39 -8.39 12.00
CA VAL A 124 -4.78 -8.87 12.10
C VAL A 124 -4.92 -10.28 11.55
N GLN A 125 -4.35 -10.57 10.38
CA GLN A 125 -4.36 -11.93 9.82
C GLN A 125 -3.64 -12.93 10.75
N LEU A 126 -2.52 -12.57 11.37
CA LEU A 126 -1.80 -13.47 12.29
C LEU A 126 -2.55 -13.76 13.59
N ARG A 127 -3.38 -12.81 14.08
CA ARG A 127 -4.21 -13.00 15.26
C ARG A 127 -5.37 -13.96 15.02
N THR A 128 -5.88 -14.01 13.78
CA THR A 128 -7.00 -14.86 13.39
C THR A 128 -6.50 -16.20 12.83
N ARG A 129 -6.80 -17.31 13.52
CA ARG A 129 -6.29 -18.66 13.21
C ARG A 129 -6.70 -19.17 11.82
N SER A 130 -7.88 -18.81 11.33
CA SER A 130 -8.48 -19.34 10.09
C SER A 130 -8.04 -18.60 8.82
N THR A 131 -7.14 -17.63 8.90
CA THR A 131 -6.78 -16.82 7.74
C THR A 131 -5.71 -17.48 6.88
N GLU A 132 -5.79 -17.25 5.57
CA GLU A 132 -4.76 -17.68 4.63
C GLU A 132 -3.39 -17.04 4.94
N GLY A 133 -3.37 -15.81 5.46
CA GLY A 133 -2.15 -15.13 5.88
C GLY A 133 -1.42 -15.84 7.02
N ARG A 134 -2.17 -16.35 8.00
CA ARG A 134 -1.62 -17.17 9.07
C ARG A 134 -1.03 -18.46 8.52
N ALA A 135 -1.77 -19.17 7.68
CA ALA A 135 -1.28 -20.39 7.04
C ALA A 135 0.00 -20.13 6.20
N TYR A 136 0.05 -19.03 5.46
CA TYR A 136 1.24 -18.64 4.69
C TYR A 136 2.44 -18.32 5.60
N TYR A 137 2.22 -17.59 6.70
CA TYR A 137 3.26 -17.30 7.68
C TYR A 137 3.81 -18.59 8.31
N ASP A 138 2.93 -19.51 8.71
CA ASP A 138 3.31 -20.78 9.31
C ASP A 138 4.10 -21.66 8.30
N ARG A 139 3.72 -21.68 7.01
CA ARG A 139 4.52 -22.32 5.95
C ARG A 139 5.92 -21.71 5.82
N LYS A 140 6.05 -20.39 5.92
CA LYS A 140 7.37 -19.72 5.86
C LYS A 140 8.21 -19.99 7.11
N LYS A 141 7.59 -20.10 8.28
CA LYS A 141 8.25 -20.53 9.52
C LYS A 141 8.75 -21.98 9.41
N ALA A 142 7.93 -22.88 8.87
CA ALA A 142 8.31 -24.27 8.63
C ALA A 142 9.46 -24.41 7.63
N ALA A 143 9.55 -23.50 6.65
CA ALA A 143 10.67 -23.41 5.71
C ALA A 143 11.95 -22.76 6.31
N GLY A 144 12.08 -22.71 7.65
CA GLY A 144 13.29 -22.22 8.33
C GLY A 144 13.40 -20.70 8.47
N LYS A 145 12.42 -19.91 8.02
CA LYS A 145 12.51 -18.45 8.14
C LYS A 145 12.30 -17.98 9.59
N THR A 146 13.03 -16.94 9.97
CA THR A 146 12.77 -16.23 11.24
C THR A 146 11.38 -15.60 11.22
N SER A 147 10.84 -15.30 12.41
CA SER A 147 9.51 -14.68 12.53
C SER A 147 9.43 -13.33 11.77
N MET A 148 10.51 -12.55 11.80
CA MET A 148 10.60 -11.28 11.08
C MET A 148 10.66 -11.46 9.56
N GLU A 149 11.37 -12.48 9.07
CA GLU A 149 11.42 -12.79 7.63
C GLU A 149 10.10 -13.35 7.11
N ALA A 150 9.44 -14.21 7.88
CA ALA A 150 8.11 -14.71 7.57
C ALA A 150 7.09 -13.56 7.51
N LEU A 151 7.15 -12.62 8.47
CA LEU A 151 6.31 -11.42 8.45
C LEU A 151 6.61 -10.52 7.24
N ARG A 152 7.87 -10.35 6.87
CA ARG A 152 8.25 -9.59 5.65
C ARG A 152 7.69 -10.25 4.39
N CYS A 153 7.78 -11.58 4.30
CA CYS A 153 7.17 -12.35 3.19
C CYS A 153 5.65 -12.16 3.15
N LEU A 154 4.98 -12.17 4.31
CA LEU A 154 3.54 -11.94 4.39
C LEU A 154 3.19 -10.54 3.90
N LYS A 155 3.85 -9.49 4.40
CA LYS A 155 3.62 -8.11 3.96
C LYS A 155 3.84 -7.94 2.45
N ARG A 156 4.86 -8.57 1.88
CA ARG A 156 5.10 -8.58 0.42
C ARG A 156 3.95 -9.22 -0.35
N ARG A 157 3.38 -10.31 0.15
CA ARG A 157 2.19 -10.96 -0.41
C ARG A 157 0.98 -10.04 -0.33
N LEU A 158 0.73 -9.42 0.83
CA LEU A 158 -0.39 -8.50 1.03
C LEU A 158 -0.33 -7.28 0.11
N SER A 159 0.87 -6.72 -0.11
CA SER A 159 1.06 -5.66 -1.11
C SER A 159 0.61 -6.09 -2.51
N GLY A 160 0.88 -7.34 -2.90
CA GLY A 160 0.41 -7.87 -4.19
C GLY A 160 -1.11 -8.04 -4.25
N LEU A 161 -1.75 -8.46 -3.16
CA LEU A 161 -3.21 -8.57 -3.09
C LEU A 161 -3.89 -7.20 -3.18
N VAL A 162 -3.36 -6.19 -2.50
CA VAL A 162 -3.87 -4.81 -2.57
C VAL A 162 -3.71 -4.26 -3.98
N TYR A 163 -2.53 -4.45 -4.60
CA TYR A 163 -2.30 -4.02 -6.00
C TYR A 163 -3.31 -4.66 -6.96
N LYS A 164 -3.54 -5.96 -6.81
CA LYS A 164 -4.52 -6.69 -7.62
C LYS A 164 -5.94 -6.16 -7.39
N ALA A 165 -6.37 -6.01 -6.15
CA ALA A 165 -7.70 -5.51 -5.82
C ALA A 165 -7.95 -4.12 -6.43
N MET A 166 -6.98 -3.20 -6.37
CA MET A 166 -7.13 -1.87 -6.97
C MET A 166 -7.15 -1.89 -8.50
N LEU A 167 -6.48 -2.84 -9.15
CA LEU A 167 -6.59 -3.04 -10.59
C LEU A 167 -7.95 -3.64 -10.98
N ASP A 168 -8.43 -4.62 -10.22
CA ASP A 168 -9.74 -5.24 -10.42
C ASP A 168 -10.85 -4.19 -10.24
N ASP A 169 -10.74 -3.33 -9.21
CA ASP A 169 -11.61 -2.17 -8.98
C ASP A 169 -11.61 -1.26 -10.22
N LEU A 170 -10.42 -0.86 -10.71
CA LEU A 170 -10.31 0.01 -11.89
C LEU A 170 -10.95 -0.60 -13.14
N ALA A 171 -10.75 -1.91 -13.38
CA ALA A 171 -11.35 -2.61 -14.50
C ALA A 171 -12.88 -2.75 -14.36
N GLY A 172 -13.40 -2.88 -13.14
CA GLY A 172 -14.83 -2.82 -12.87
C GLY A 172 -15.42 -1.46 -13.22
N HIS A 173 -14.75 -0.37 -12.86
CA HIS A 173 -15.23 0.98 -13.17
C HIS A 173 -15.30 1.27 -14.67
N THR A 174 -14.33 0.81 -15.47
CA THR A 174 -14.37 0.99 -16.93
C THR A 174 -15.44 0.15 -17.61
N ALA A 175 -15.73 -1.05 -17.09
CA ALA A 175 -16.79 -1.92 -17.62
C ALA A 175 -18.21 -1.42 -17.29
N THR A 176 -18.38 -0.65 -16.21
CA THR A 176 -19.69 -0.18 -15.73
C THR A 176 -20.00 1.26 -16.11
N GLY A 177 -19.24 1.85 -17.04
CA GLY A 177 -19.49 3.19 -17.57
C GLY A 177 -20.79 3.27 -18.39
N PRO A 178 -21.63 4.30 -18.23
CA PRO A 178 -22.76 4.53 -19.12
C PRO A 178 -22.27 5.10 -20.46
N GLY A 179 -22.23 4.27 -21.51
CA GLY A 179 -22.00 4.66 -22.91
C GLY A 179 -20.53 4.57 -23.37
N GLY A 180 -20.21 4.13 -24.59
CA GLY A 180 -21.00 4.26 -25.80
C GLY A 180 -21.00 3.02 -26.70
N HIS A 181 -22.15 2.84 -27.34
CA HIS A 181 -22.34 2.07 -28.56
C HIS A 181 -21.31 2.55 -29.61
N LEU A 182 -20.46 1.64 -30.09
CA LEU A 182 -19.79 1.82 -31.37
C LEU A 182 -20.87 1.59 -32.42
N GLY A 183 -21.57 2.67 -32.77
CA GLY A 183 -22.39 2.71 -33.97
C GLY A 183 -21.48 2.48 -35.16
N ASP A 184 -21.75 1.37 -35.85
CA ASP A 184 -21.62 1.24 -37.29
C ASP A 184 -22.00 2.56 -37.97
N ASP A 185 -21.16 3.02 -38.89
CA ASP A 185 -21.61 3.64 -40.13
C ASP A 185 -20.41 3.90 -41.06
N SER A 186 -20.56 3.37 -42.27
CA SER A 186 -19.93 3.79 -43.53
C SER A 186 -18.60 3.14 -43.92
N ASP A 187 -18.73 1.91 -44.43
CA ASP A 187 -18.10 1.57 -45.72
C ASP A 187 -18.53 2.61 -46.77
N SER A 188 -17.60 3.43 -47.23
CA SER A 188 -17.74 4.20 -48.47
C SER A 188 -16.61 3.85 -49.41
N SER A 189 -17.00 3.31 -50.55
CA SER A 189 -16.12 2.86 -51.61
C SER A 189 -16.27 3.77 -52.84
N VAL A 190 -15.13 3.98 -53.51
CA VAL A 190 -14.94 4.24 -54.96
C VAL A 190 -14.95 5.69 -55.51
N THR A 191 -13.93 5.91 -56.36
CA THR A 191 -13.63 7.00 -57.33
C THR A 191 -13.14 8.32 -56.72
N GLY A 192 -11.97 8.87 -57.03
CA GLY A 192 -11.06 8.70 -58.16
C GLY A 192 -10.74 10.11 -58.67
N SER A 193 -9.45 10.49 -58.66
CA SER A 193 -8.82 11.46 -59.59
C SER A 193 -7.39 11.78 -59.10
N GLN A 194 -6.41 11.41 -59.93
CA GLN A 194 -5.10 12.09 -59.93
C GLN A 194 -5.28 13.55 -60.40
N PRO A 195 -4.30 14.41 -60.11
CA PRO A 195 -3.49 14.87 -61.22
C PRO A 195 -1.98 14.83 -60.95
N ASP A 196 -1.26 14.58 -62.04
CA ASP A 196 0.19 14.70 -62.19
C ASP A 196 0.65 16.15 -62.20
N ALA A 197 1.82 16.39 -61.58
CA ALA A 197 2.87 17.34 -61.95
C ALA A 197 3.95 17.21 -60.85
N GLY A 198 5.14 16.65 -61.06
CA GLY A 198 6.08 16.90 -62.14
C GLY A 198 7.06 17.99 -61.67
N SER A 199 8.24 17.60 -61.17
CA SER A 199 9.56 18.12 -61.59
C SER A 199 10.68 17.92 -60.55
N SER A 200 11.77 17.33 -61.05
CA SER A 200 13.18 17.56 -60.72
C SER A 200 13.82 17.12 -59.40
N ASP A 201 14.64 16.08 -59.57
CA ASP A 201 16.11 16.05 -59.38
C ASP A 201 16.73 15.95 -57.97
N LYS A 202 17.26 14.73 -57.75
CA LYS A 202 18.38 14.30 -56.88
C LYS A 202 19.60 15.25 -56.97
N PRO A 203 20.60 15.25 -56.04
CA PRO A 203 21.16 14.04 -55.43
C PRO A 203 21.72 14.12 -53.98
N LEU A 204 21.83 12.92 -53.37
CA LEU A 204 22.81 12.58 -52.32
C LEU A 204 24.19 12.37 -52.95
N PRO A 205 25.30 12.74 -52.28
CA PRO A 205 26.10 11.76 -51.53
C PRO A 205 26.71 12.36 -50.23
N GLY A 206 26.90 11.63 -49.14
CA GLY A 206 27.93 10.60 -48.94
C GLY A 206 28.66 10.81 -47.58
N PRO A 207 29.49 9.86 -47.12
CA PRO A 207 29.72 9.56 -45.69
C PRO A 207 31.13 9.93 -45.16
N ALA A 208 31.32 9.92 -43.83
CA ALA A 208 32.62 9.74 -43.15
C ALA A 208 32.38 9.33 -41.66
N THR A 209 32.71 8.12 -41.18
CA THR A 209 34.02 7.62 -40.62
C THR A 209 34.65 8.61 -39.63
N THR A 210 35.07 8.30 -38.39
CA THR A 210 35.79 7.13 -37.82
C THR A 210 35.90 7.30 -36.27
N LYS A 211 36.06 6.19 -35.52
CA LYS A 211 36.37 6.08 -34.05
C LYS A 211 37.85 6.48 -33.74
N PRO A 212 38.52 6.22 -32.58
CA PRO A 212 38.16 5.89 -31.17
C PRO A 212 38.98 6.66 -30.07
N THR A 213 38.66 6.39 -28.78
CA THR A 213 39.50 6.30 -27.54
C THR A 213 40.60 7.32 -27.18
N THR A 214 40.57 7.83 -25.93
CA THR A 214 41.76 7.94 -25.02
C THR A 214 41.32 7.98 -23.55
N THR A 215 42.02 7.20 -22.73
CA THR A 215 41.93 6.99 -21.27
C THR A 215 42.90 7.88 -20.46
N LEU A 216 42.47 8.28 -19.24
CA LEU A 216 43.24 8.52 -17.97
C LEU A 216 44.25 9.70 -17.93
N PRO A 217 44.64 10.27 -16.75
CA PRO A 217 44.74 9.64 -15.43
C PRO A 217 44.22 10.41 -14.20
N ALA A 218 44.31 9.72 -13.06
CA ALA A 218 44.05 10.17 -11.69
C ALA A 218 45.07 11.18 -11.17
N ALA A 219 44.66 12.00 -10.20
CA ALA A 219 45.57 12.78 -9.36
C ALA A 219 45.07 12.81 -7.90
N SER A 220 45.98 12.34 -7.03
CA SER A 220 46.26 12.66 -5.62
C SER A 220 45.17 12.56 -4.56
#